data_AF-A0A941SIZ4-F1
#
_entry.id   AF-A0A941SIZ4-F1
#
_cell.length_a   1.000
_cell.length_b   1.000
_cell.length_c   1.000
_cell.angle_alpha   90.00
_cell.angle_beta   90.00
_cell.angle_gamma   90.00
#
_symmetry.space_group_name_H-M   'P 1'
#
loop_
_entity.id
_entity.type
_entity.pdbx_description
1 polymer ?
#
loop_
_entity_poly.entity_id
_entity_poly.type
_entity_poly.pdbx_seq_one_letter_code
_entity_poly.pdbx_strand_id
1 'polypeptide(L)'
;MNRALAGNRIVVQWLLRLGFGAAVLTGLAGCASHPGGAALPSAGADITTESDLTPAHRLAQTRLDLAVGYYQRGETKVALDEVKRALASDPNNAEAYNMRGLIYMRLEDYSLAEDSFLRALALKPRDGAILHNYGWMLCQQRKFAQADAEFRQALAIPTYGDRAKTLKAQGVCELQAGDKKQAEATLAQAYQLD
;
A
#
# COMPACT_ATOMS: atom_id res chain seq x y z
N MET A 1 -4.82 2.52 57.84
CA MET A 1 -3.81 3.16 58.70
C MET A 1 -2.84 2.08 59.19
N ASN A 2 -1.59 2.18 58.74
CA ASN A 2 -0.30 1.72 59.28
C ASN A 2 -0.21 0.49 60.21
N ARG A 3 0.60 -0.49 59.80
CA ARG A 3 1.94 -0.87 60.37
C ARG A 3 2.35 -2.22 59.74
N ALA A 4 3.37 -2.30 58.88
CA ALA A 4 4.81 -2.23 59.11
C ALA A 4 5.41 -3.43 59.88
N LEU A 5 6.08 -4.30 59.11
CA LEU A 5 7.44 -4.84 59.25
C LEU A 5 7.88 -5.65 60.50
N ALA A 6 8.82 -6.56 60.20
CA ALA A 6 9.80 -7.28 61.04
C ALA A 6 9.42 -8.73 61.38
N GLY A 7 10.30 -9.73 61.33
CA GLY A 7 11.75 -9.77 61.11
C GLY A 7 12.19 -11.24 61.01
N ASN A 8 13.25 -11.51 60.24
CA ASN A 8 14.56 -11.98 60.73
C ASN A 8 14.61 -13.50 61.00
N ARG A 9 15.16 -14.30 60.06
CA ARG A 9 16.54 -14.87 60.01
C ARG A 9 16.85 -15.85 61.14
N ILE A 10 17.53 -16.96 60.76
CA ILE A 10 18.56 -17.76 61.49
C ILE A 10 18.22 -19.29 61.44
N VAL A 11 18.86 -20.09 60.55
CA VAL A 11 20.01 -21.03 60.82
C VAL A 11 19.45 -22.44 61.15
N VAL A 12 19.88 -23.59 60.62
CA VAL A 12 21.16 -24.33 60.53
C VAL A 12 20.90 -25.47 59.49
N GLN A 13 21.63 -25.64 58.39
CA GLN A 13 22.80 -26.54 58.17
C GLN A 13 22.52 -28.06 58.32
N TRP A 14 23.47 -28.90 57.87
CA TRP A 14 23.50 -30.38 57.75
C TRP A 14 23.01 -30.92 56.37
N LEU A 15 23.75 -31.67 55.55
CA LEU A 15 25.06 -32.31 55.65
C LEU A 15 25.61 -32.62 54.24
N LEU A 16 26.92 -32.38 54.13
CA LEU A 16 27.89 -32.89 53.16
C LEU A 16 27.56 -34.26 52.52
N ARG A 17 27.67 -34.33 51.18
CA ARG A 17 28.27 -35.49 50.49
C ARG A 17 29.24 -35.01 49.41
N LEU A 18 30.52 -35.16 49.73
CA LEU A 18 31.65 -35.15 48.79
C LEU A 18 31.63 -36.43 47.97
N GLY A 19 31.86 -36.31 46.66
CA GLY A 19 32.07 -37.44 45.75
C GLY A 19 32.68 -36.95 44.45
N PHE A 20 34.01 -36.96 44.41
CA PHE A 20 34.91 -36.52 43.34
C PHE A 20 34.70 -37.31 42.04
N GLY A 21 34.78 -36.63 40.89
CA GLY A 21 34.86 -37.24 39.56
C GLY A 21 35.26 -36.22 38.50
N ALA A 22 36.56 -36.10 38.27
CA ALA A 22 37.18 -35.21 37.28
C ALA A 22 36.98 -35.71 35.85
N ALA A 23 36.73 -34.82 34.89
CA ALA A 23 37.17 -34.98 33.49
C ALA A 23 36.82 -33.77 32.60
N VAL A 24 37.87 -33.19 32.03
CA VAL A 24 38.00 -32.67 30.66
C VAL A 24 37.53 -31.23 30.34
N LEU A 25 38.55 -30.45 30.01
CA LEU A 25 38.59 -29.11 29.43
C LEU A 25 38.01 -29.04 27.99
N THR A 26 37.69 -27.80 27.62
CA THR A 26 37.52 -27.24 26.26
C THR A 26 36.11 -27.21 25.67
N GLY A 27 35.54 -26.01 25.63
CA GLY A 27 34.39 -25.61 24.84
C GLY A 27 34.33 -24.07 24.86
N LEU A 28 34.76 -23.45 23.76
CA LEU A 28 35.08 -22.03 23.63
C LEU A 28 33.91 -21.10 23.97
N ALA A 29 34.19 -20.09 24.81
CA ALA A 29 33.36 -18.91 24.93
C ALA A 29 33.46 -18.07 23.66
N GLY A 30 32.44 -18.12 22.80
CA GLY A 30 32.27 -17.22 21.67
C GLY A 30 31.26 -16.14 22.02
N CYS A 31 31.69 -15.07 22.68
CA CYS A 31 30.98 -13.79 22.66
C CYS A 31 31.72 -12.85 21.70
N ALA A 32 31.13 -12.61 20.53
CA ALA A 32 31.49 -11.49 19.69
C ALA A 32 30.20 -10.83 19.18
N SER A 33 29.62 -10.00 20.05
CA SER A 33 28.69 -8.94 19.68
C SER A 33 29.41 -7.94 18.76
N HIS A 34 29.01 -7.84 17.49
CA HIS A 34 29.37 -6.71 16.64
C HIS A 34 28.26 -5.66 16.67
N PRO A 35 28.54 -4.42 17.12
CA PRO A 35 27.66 -3.30 16.93
C PRO A 35 27.90 -2.67 15.54
N GLY A 36 26.82 -2.27 14.86
CA GLY A 36 26.90 -1.21 13.85
C GLY A 36 27.37 -1.62 12.46
N GLY A 37 26.51 -2.30 11.70
CA GLY A 37 26.47 -2.16 10.25
C GLY A 37 25.43 -1.11 9.90
N ALA A 38 25.81 0.17 9.91
CA ALA A 38 24.99 1.21 9.28
C ALA A 38 24.85 0.83 7.79
N ALA A 39 23.63 0.50 7.37
CA ALA A 39 23.32 0.32 5.97
C ALA A 39 23.62 1.63 5.26
N LEU A 40 24.71 1.65 4.49
CA LEU A 40 25.00 2.70 3.54
C LEU A 40 23.80 2.81 2.58
N PRO A 41 23.35 4.03 2.23
CA PRO A 41 22.37 4.16 1.16
C PRO A 41 23.04 3.67 -0.13
N SER A 42 22.53 2.59 -0.70
CA SER A 42 23.01 2.07 -1.99
C SER A 42 22.71 3.11 -3.07
N ALA A 43 23.73 3.85 -3.46
CA ALA A 43 23.74 4.67 -4.66
C ALA A 43 23.63 3.74 -5.88
N GLY A 44 22.53 3.86 -6.61
CA GLY A 44 22.23 3.11 -7.83
C GLY A 44 21.58 1.77 -7.55
N ALA A 45 20.26 1.76 -7.34
CA ALA A 45 19.51 0.52 -7.40
C ALA A 45 19.66 -0.07 -8.81
N ASP A 46 20.13 -1.32 -8.89
CA ASP A 46 20.08 -2.12 -10.11
C ASP A 46 18.63 -2.19 -10.62
N ILE A 47 18.45 -2.43 -11.92
CA ILE A 47 17.12 -2.53 -12.51
C ILE A 47 16.40 -3.68 -11.81
N THR A 48 15.27 -3.39 -11.14
CA THR A 48 14.48 -4.42 -10.48
C THR A 48 13.89 -5.36 -11.54
N THR A 49 14.23 -6.64 -11.41
CA THR A 49 13.77 -7.72 -12.26
C THR A 49 12.75 -8.59 -11.52
N GLU A 50 12.08 -9.49 -12.25
CA GLU A 50 11.16 -10.45 -11.64
C GLU A 50 11.84 -11.39 -10.62
N SER A 51 13.16 -11.62 -10.76
CA SER A 51 13.94 -12.40 -9.79
C SER A 51 14.12 -11.71 -8.44
N ASP A 52 14.03 -10.37 -8.40
CA ASP A 52 14.21 -9.59 -7.16
C ASP A 52 12.93 -9.51 -6.33
N LEU A 53 11.79 -9.88 -6.94
CA LEU A 53 10.49 -9.87 -6.28
C LEU A 53 10.36 -11.06 -5.34
N THR A 54 9.83 -10.79 -4.14
CA THR A 54 9.48 -11.87 -3.22
C THR A 54 8.42 -12.78 -3.86
N PRO A 55 8.41 -14.09 -3.54
CA PRO A 55 7.36 -14.99 -4.01
C PRO A 55 5.95 -14.48 -3.68
N ALA A 56 5.79 -13.81 -2.54
CA ALA A 56 4.53 -13.19 -2.12
C ALA A 56 4.12 -12.03 -3.03
N HIS A 57 5.06 -11.15 -3.39
CA HIS A 57 4.81 -10.04 -4.32
C HIS A 57 4.46 -10.55 -5.73
N ARG A 58 5.19 -11.56 -6.25
CA ARG A 58 4.86 -12.17 -7.56
C ARG A 58 3.45 -12.78 -7.56
N LEU A 59 3.10 -13.51 -6.51
CA LEU A 59 1.76 -14.08 -6.37
C LEU A 59 0.68 -12.98 -6.30
N ALA A 60 0.95 -11.88 -5.60
CA ALA A 60 0.05 -10.74 -5.56
C ALA A 60 -0.15 -10.14 -6.96
N GLN A 61 0.93 -9.99 -7.74
CA GLN A 61 0.86 -9.49 -9.11
C GLN A 61 0.03 -10.39 -10.01
N THR A 62 0.28 -11.72 -10.01
CA THR A 62 -0.52 -12.65 -10.83
C THR A 62 -2.00 -12.61 -10.47
N ARG A 63 -2.34 -12.50 -9.18
CA ARG A 63 -3.73 -12.37 -8.72
C ARG A 63 -4.35 -11.05 -9.15
N LEU A 64 -3.57 -9.96 -9.12
CA LEU A 64 -4.02 -8.67 -9.61
C LEU A 64 -4.31 -8.71 -11.12
N ASP A 65 -3.46 -9.35 -11.91
CA ASP A 65 -3.68 -9.51 -13.35
C ASP A 65 -4.97 -10.30 -13.65
N LEU A 66 -5.23 -11.36 -12.89
CA LEU A 66 -6.51 -12.09 -12.95
C LEU A 66 -7.68 -11.19 -12.59
N ALA A 67 -7.57 -10.42 -11.50
CA ALA A 67 -8.62 -9.50 -11.10
C ALA A 67 -8.95 -8.46 -12.17
N VAL A 68 -7.93 -7.92 -12.85
CA VAL A 68 -8.10 -7.00 -13.99
C VAL A 68 -8.90 -7.68 -15.10
N GLY A 69 -8.52 -8.91 -15.48
CA GLY A 69 -9.23 -9.68 -16.51
C GLY A 69 -10.68 -10.02 -16.16
N TYR A 70 -10.96 -10.41 -14.91
CA TYR A 70 -12.34 -10.63 -14.44
C TYR A 70 -13.14 -9.33 -14.40
N TYR A 71 -12.53 -8.23 -13.96
CA TYR A 71 -13.16 -6.92 -13.94
C TYR A 71 -13.53 -6.46 -15.35
N GLN A 72 -12.64 -6.60 -16.34
CA GLN A 72 -12.93 -6.24 -17.73
C GLN A 72 -14.10 -7.05 -18.32
N ARG A 73 -14.27 -8.31 -17.92
CA ARG A 73 -15.39 -9.17 -18.33
C ARG A 73 -16.69 -8.94 -17.56
N GLY A 74 -16.70 -8.02 -16.59
CA GLY A 74 -17.87 -7.72 -15.76
C GLY A 74 -18.10 -8.68 -14.60
N GLU A 75 -17.22 -9.68 -14.40
CA GLU A 75 -17.27 -10.65 -13.31
C GLU A 75 -16.78 -10.04 -11.99
N THR A 76 -17.50 -9.00 -11.55
CA THR A 76 -17.05 -8.05 -10.52
C THR A 76 -16.80 -8.71 -9.16
N LYS A 77 -17.60 -9.72 -8.77
CA LYS A 77 -17.40 -10.46 -7.51
C LYS A 77 -16.15 -11.34 -7.55
N VAL A 78 -15.85 -11.96 -8.70
CA VAL A 78 -14.65 -12.79 -8.89
C VAL A 78 -13.41 -11.90 -8.87
N ALA A 79 -13.47 -10.75 -9.56
CA ALA A 79 -12.41 -9.75 -9.51
C ALA A 79 -12.12 -9.29 -8.06
N LEU A 80 -13.16 -9.05 -7.26
CA LEU A 80 -12.99 -8.65 -5.86
C LEU A 80 -12.30 -9.74 -5.03
N ASP A 81 -12.64 -11.00 -5.25
CA ASP A 81 -12.01 -12.12 -4.55
C ASP A 81 -10.51 -12.20 -4.89
N GLU A 82 -10.15 -12.09 -6.16
CA GLU A 82 -8.75 -12.10 -6.60
C GLU A 82 -7.96 -10.89 -6.05
N VAL A 83 -8.55 -9.69 -6.01
CA VAL A 83 -7.91 -8.53 -5.37
C VAL A 83 -7.69 -8.75 -3.87
N LYS A 84 -8.67 -9.31 -3.15
CA LYS A 84 -8.51 -9.62 -1.71
C LYS A 84 -7.37 -10.61 -1.49
N ARG A 85 -7.27 -11.63 -2.35
CA ARG A 85 -6.18 -12.59 -2.31
C ARG A 85 -4.83 -11.95 -2.67
N ALA A 86 -4.80 -10.99 -3.60
CA ALA A 86 -3.58 -10.24 -3.90
C ALA A 86 -3.10 -9.45 -2.67
N LEU A 87 -4.00 -8.72 -2.01
CA LEU A 87 -3.71 -7.94 -0.81
C LEU A 87 -3.36 -8.79 0.42
N ALA A 88 -3.89 -10.02 0.49
CA ALA A 88 -3.48 -10.97 1.53
C ALA A 88 -2.04 -11.46 1.34
N SER A 89 -1.56 -11.55 0.10
CA SER A 89 -0.17 -11.91 -0.22
C SER A 89 0.78 -10.71 -0.07
N ASP A 90 0.37 -9.54 -0.54
CA ASP A 90 1.11 -8.29 -0.43
C ASP A 90 0.20 -7.14 0.05
N PRO A 91 0.20 -6.85 1.36
CA PRO A 91 -0.63 -5.81 1.94
C PRO A 91 -0.26 -4.38 1.54
N ASN A 92 0.89 -4.18 0.89
CA ASN A 92 1.43 -2.87 0.48
C ASN A 92 1.36 -2.66 -1.04
N ASN A 93 0.58 -3.47 -1.76
CA ASN A 93 0.39 -3.33 -3.20
C ASN A 93 -0.61 -2.21 -3.53
N ALA A 94 -0.10 -1.06 -3.95
CA ALA A 94 -0.92 0.13 -4.26
C ALA A 94 -1.88 -0.11 -5.43
N GLU A 95 -1.43 -0.83 -6.46
CA GLU A 95 -2.22 -1.16 -7.64
C GLU A 95 -3.41 -2.07 -7.31
N ALA A 96 -3.23 -3.01 -6.38
CA ALA A 96 -4.31 -3.86 -5.89
C ALA A 96 -5.37 -3.05 -5.12
N TYR A 97 -4.96 -2.08 -4.30
CA TYR A 97 -5.92 -1.15 -3.67
C TYR A 97 -6.62 -0.26 -4.72
N ASN A 98 -5.91 0.24 -5.72
CA ASN A 98 -6.51 1.00 -6.82
C ASN A 98 -7.58 0.17 -7.56
N MET A 99 -7.28 -1.09 -7.87
CA MET A 99 -8.22 -2.01 -8.50
C MET A 99 -9.42 -2.31 -7.59
N ARG A 100 -9.19 -2.49 -6.28
CA ARG A 100 -10.26 -2.63 -5.28
C ARG A 100 -11.20 -1.43 -5.30
N GLY A 101 -10.65 -0.22 -5.42
CA GLY A 101 -11.41 1.03 -5.54
C GLY A 101 -12.34 1.03 -6.75
N LEU A 102 -11.81 0.70 -7.93
CA LEU A 102 -12.60 0.58 -9.17
C LEU A 102 -13.70 -0.49 -9.07
N ILE A 103 -13.39 -1.64 -8.47
CA ILE A 103 -14.35 -2.72 -8.24
C ILE A 103 -15.50 -2.23 -7.35
N TYR A 104 -15.21 -1.55 -6.24
CA TYR A 104 -16.26 -1.03 -5.36
C TYR A 104 -17.05 0.12 -5.98
N MET A 105 -16.43 0.95 -6.82
CA MET A 105 -17.19 1.93 -7.63
C MET A 105 -18.24 1.25 -8.52
N ARG A 106 -17.88 0.14 -9.17
CA ARG A 106 -18.84 -0.62 -9.99
C ARG A 106 -19.95 -1.28 -9.17
N LEU A 107 -19.65 -1.61 -7.92
CA LEU A 107 -20.63 -2.11 -6.96
C LEU A 107 -21.42 -1.00 -6.27
N GLU A 108 -21.16 0.28 -6.61
CA GLU A 108 -21.75 1.47 -6.00
C GLU A 108 -21.48 1.62 -4.48
N ASP A 109 -20.48 0.89 -3.95
CA ASP A 109 -20.01 1.04 -2.57
C ASP A 109 -18.90 2.11 -2.51
N TYR A 110 -19.32 3.36 -2.62
CA TYR A 110 -18.39 4.49 -2.68
C TYR A 110 -17.56 4.67 -1.39
N SER A 111 -18.05 4.19 -0.24
CA SER A 111 -17.29 4.25 1.02
C SER A 111 -16.08 3.33 0.97
N LEU A 112 -16.26 2.08 0.53
CA LEU A 112 -15.15 1.15 0.37
C LEU A 112 -14.25 1.49 -0.81
N ALA A 113 -14.80 2.13 -1.85
CA ALA A 113 -14.00 2.67 -2.95
C ALA A 113 -13.05 3.78 -2.46
N GLU A 114 -13.57 4.74 -1.68
CA GLU A 114 -12.79 5.84 -1.10
C GLU A 114 -11.68 5.35 -0.18
N ASP A 115 -11.98 4.43 0.75
CA ASP A 115 -10.96 3.76 1.58
C ASP A 115 -9.84 3.16 0.72
N SER A 116 -10.22 2.43 -0.33
CA SER A 116 -9.26 1.75 -1.20
C SER A 116 -8.37 2.74 -1.95
N PHE A 117 -8.91 3.82 -2.52
CA PHE A 117 -8.10 4.83 -3.19
C PHE A 117 -7.18 5.57 -2.23
N LEU A 118 -7.65 5.93 -1.03
CA LEU A 118 -6.83 6.60 -0.03
C LEU A 118 -5.66 5.71 0.44
N ARG A 119 -5.89 4.40 0.59
CA ARG A 119 -4.81 3.43 0.88
C ARG A 119 -3.81 3.33 -0.27
N ALA A 120 -4.28 3.32 -1.51
CA ALA A 120 -3.43 3.31 -2.70
C ALA A 120 -2.55 4.58 -2.78
N LEU A 121 -3.14 5.76 -2.54
CA LEU A 121 -2.43 7.05 -2.53
C LEU A 121 -1.48 7.20 -1.35
N ALA A 122 -1.79 6.61 -0.18
CA ALA A 122 -0.85 6.57 0.93
C ALA A 122 0.44 5.79 0.59
N LEU A 123 0.34 4.76 -0.26
CA LEU A 123 1.47 3.97 -0.73
C LEU A 123 2.20 4.63 -1.91
N LYS A 124 1.44 5.23 -2.85
CA LYS A 124 1.96 5.92 -4.04
C LYS A 124 1.27 7.27 -4.23
N PRO A 125 1.70 8.33 -3.52
CA PRO A 125 1.00 9.63 -3.51
C PRO A 125 1.09 10.41 -4.81
N ARG A 126 1.99 10.03 -5.73
CA ARG A 126 2.21 10.69 -7.02
C ARG A 126 1.95 9.76 -8.20
N ASP A 127 1.05 8.80 -8.03
CA ASP A 127 0.61 7.94 -9.12
C ASP A 127 -0.55 8.58 -9.88
N GLY A 128 -0.31 8.96 -11.14
CA GLY A 128 -1.30 9.66 -11.96
C GLY A 128 -2.54 8.82 -12.25
N ALA A 129 -2.43 7.49 -12.36
CA ALA A 129 -3.57 6.63 -12.62
C ALA A 129 -4.47 6.49 -11.38
N ILE A 130 -3.87 6.42 -10.18
CA ILE A 130 -4.63 6.38 -8.92
C ILE A 130 -5.34 7.73 -8.69
N LEU A 131 -4.63 8.85 -8.86
CA LEU A 131 -5.20 10.20 -8.73
C LEU A 131 -6.37 10.41 -9.72
N HIS A 132 -6.20 9.99 -10.97
CA HIS A 132 -7.27 10.00 -11.97
C HIS A 132 -8.50 9.21 -11.53
N ASN A 133 -8.31 7.96 -11.07
CA ASN A 133 -9.42 7.11 -10.66
C ASN A 133 -10.14 7.66 -9.43
N TYR A 134 -9.39 8.18 -8.45
CA TYR A 134 -9.96 8.81 -7.27
C TYR A 134 -10.75 10.08 -7.62
N GLY A 135 -10.19 10.94 -8.48
CA GLY A 135 -10.89 12.11 -9.01
C GLY A 135 -12.19 11.74 -9.73
N TRP A 136 -12.17 10.69 -10.55
CA TRP A 136 -13.37 10.18 -11.21
C TRP A 136 -14.44 9.69 -10.22
N MET A 137 -14.02 8.99 -9.16
CA MET A 137 -14.93 8.54 -8.10
C MET A 137 -15.58 9.72 -7.36
N LEU A 138 -14.79 10.73 -7.01
CA LEU A 138 -15.29 11.97 -6.40
C LEU A 138 -16.30 12.67 -7.32
N CYS A 139 -16.04 12.68 -8.62
CA CYS A 139 -16.94 13.24 -9.60
C CYS A 139 -18.31 12.55 -9.64
N GLN A 140 -18.31 11.20 -9.61
CA GLN A 140 -19.55 10.40 -9.55
C GLN A 140 -20.37 10.71 -8.28
N GLN A 141 -19.69 11.02 -7.18
CA GLN A 141 -20.31 11.48 -5.93
C GLN A 141 -20.66 12.98 -5.91
N ARG A 142 -20.54 13.69 -7.04
CA ARG A 142 -20.75 15.14 -7.16
C ARG A 142 -19.84 16.00 -6.28
N LYS A 143 -18.72 15.45 -5.80
CA LYS A 143 -17.67 16.17 -5.07
C LYS A 143 -16.73 16.89 -6.06
N PHE A 144 -17.30 17.75 -6.91
CA PHE A 144 -16.65 18.29 -8.11
C PHE A 144 -15.34 19.03 -7.84
N ALA A 145 -15.30 19.89 -6.80
CA ALA A 145 -14.09 20.64 -6.47
C ALA A 145 -12.93 19.73 -6.02
N GLN A 146 -13.24 18.63 -5.31
CA GLN A 146 -12.24 17.66 -4.89
C GLN A 146 -11.78 16.83 -6.10
N ALA A 147 -12.72 16.42 -6.97
CA ALA A 147 -12.39 15.73 -8.22
C ALA A 147 -11.42 16.52 -9.10
N ASP A 148 -11.68 17.82 -9.30
CA ASP A 148 -10.81 18.72 -10.05
C ASP A 148 -9.40 18.83 -9.44
N ALA A 149 -9.30 18.87 -8.10
CA ALA A 149 -8.01 18.90 -7.43
C ALA A 149 -7.19 17.64 -7.70
N GLU A 150 -7.81 16.45 -7.65
CA GLU A 150 -7.13 15.18 -7.94
C GLU A 150 -6.73 15.06 -9.42
N PHE A 151 -7.60 15.49 -10.35
CA PHE A 151 -7.25 15.52 -11.77
C PHE A 151 -6.08 16.46 -12.06
N ARG A 152 -6.05 17.65 -11.45
CA ARG A 152 -4.92 18.58 -11.60
C ARG A 152 -3.62 18.01 -11.03
N GLN A 153 -3.68 17.27 -9.91
CA GLN A 153 -2.50 16.57 -9.39
C GLN A 153 -1.98 15.51 -10.36
N ALA A 154 -2.88 14.70 -10.96
CA ALA A 154 -2.50 13.73 -11.98
C ALA A 154 -1.84 14.42 -13.21
N LEU A 155 -2.44 15.50 -13.70
CA LEU A 155 -1.95 16.27 -14.85
C LEU A 155 -0.68 17.07 -14.58
N ALA A 156 -0.31 17.29 -13.32
CA ALA A 156 0.95 17.92 -12.94
C ALA A 156 2.15 16.96 -13.00
N ILE A 157 1.93 15.65 -13.18
CA ILE A 157 3.00 14.65 -13.29
C ILE A 157 3.54 14.62 -14.72
N PRO A 158 4.82 14.98 -14.96
CA PRO A 158 5.36 15.09 -16.33
C PRO A 158 5.40 13.75 -17.08
N THR A 159 5.60 12.64 -16.37
CA THR A 159 5.74 11.30 -16.94
C THR A 159 4.42 10.53 -17.01
N TYR A 160 3.30 11.16 -16.65
CA TYR A 160 2.00 10.51 -16.71
C TYR A 160 1.52 10.41 -18.17
N GLY A 161 1.31 9.18 -18.66
CA GLY A 161 0.98 8.92 -20.07
C GLY A 161 -0.48 9.18 -20.44
N ASP A 162 -1.42 9.01 -19.51
CA ASP A 162 -2.86 9.07 -19.79
C ASP A 162 -3.46 10.49 -19.59
N ARG A 163 -2.73 11.52 -20.03
CA ARG A 163 -3.14 12.92 -19.86
C ARG A 163 -4.44 13.25 -20.59
N ALA A 164 -4.56 12.82 -21.85
CA ALA A 164 -5.75 13.02 -22.67
C ALA A 164 -7.00 12.42 -22.01
N LYS A 165 -6.88 11.17 -21.51
CA LYS A 165 -7.94 10.48 -20.75
C LYS A 165 -8.36 11.28 -19.52
N THR A 166 -7.40 11.83 -18.78
CA THR A 166 -7.68 12.62 -17.57
C THR A 166 -8.32 13.96 -17.87
N LEU A 167 -7.83 14.70 -18.86
CA LEU A 167 -8.46 15.94 -19.32
C LEU A 167 -9.90 15.70 -19.77
N LYS A 168 -10.16 14.62 -20.49
CA LYS A 168 -11.52 14.24 -20.88
C LYS A 168 -12.40 13.97 -19.66
N ALA A 169 -11.91 13.21 -18.68
CA ALA A 169 -12.66 12.94 -17.44
C ALA A 169 -12.93 14.23 -16.63
N GLN A 170 -11.93 15.12 -16.53
CA GLN A 170 -12.06 16.43 -15.87
C GLN A 170 -13.09 17.30 -16.57
N GLY A 171 -13.03 17.45 -17.90
CA GLY A 171 -13.99 18.23 -18.66
C GLY A 171 -15.43 17.70 -18.56
N VAL A 172 -15.60 16.37 -18.56
CA VAL A 172 -16.91 15.76 -18.27
C VAL A 172 -17.39 16.10 -16.86
N CYS A 173 -16.48 16.11 -15.88
CA CYS A 173 -16.80 16.48 -14.51
C CYS A 173 -17.22 17.95 -14.37
N GLU A 174 -16.52 18.84 -15.06
CA GLU A 174 -16.83 20.28 -15.14
C GLU A 174 -18.22 20.51 -15.77
N LEU A 175 -18.58 19.75 -16.82
CA LEU A 175 -19.93 19.77 -17.38
C LEU A 175 -21.00 19.34 -16.35
N GLN A 176 -20.74 18.30 -15.58
CA GLN A 176 -21.65 17.84 -14.51
C GLN A 176 -21.77 18.87 -13.38
N ALA A 177 -20.71 19.63 -13.11
CA ALA A 177 -20.70 20.75 -12.18
C ALA A 177 -21.41 22.00 -12.73
N GLY A 178 -21.69 22.05 -14.05
CA GLY A 178 -22.32 23.18 -14.73
C GLY A 178 -21.33 24.21 -15.28
N ASP A 179 -20.01 24.01 -15.13
CA ASP A 179 -18.98 24.91 -15.65
C ASP A 179 -18.65 24.61 -17.11
N LYS A 180 -19.56 24.99 -18.00
CA LYS A 180 -19.43 24.74 -19.44
C LYS A 180 -18.22 25.43 -20.06
N LYS A 181 -17.87 26.62 -19.56
CA LYS A 181 -16.76 27.41 -20.11
C LYS A 181 -15.42 26.75 -19.80
N GLN A 182 -15.24 26.28 -18.57
CA GLN A 182 -14.04 25.54 -18.20
C GLN A 182 -13.98 24.21 -18.95
N ALA A 183 -15.09 23.47 -18.99
CA ALA A 183 -15.18 22.20 -19.70
C ALA A 183 -14.75 22.27 -21.16
N GLU A 184 -15.19 23.31 -21.89
CA GLU A 184 -14.80 23.51 -23.29
C GLU A 184 -13.28 23.67 -23.43
N ALA A 185 -12.66 24.48 -22.57
CA ALA A 185 -11.21 24.68 -22.59
C ALA A 185 -10.44 23.39 -22.22
N THR A 186 -10.93 22.64 -21.23
CA THR A 186 -10.31 21.38 -20.79
C THR A 186 -10.44 20.30 -21.86
N LEU A 187 -11.61 20.15 -22.48
CA LEU A 187 -11.85 19.17 -23.56
C LEU A 187 -11.06 19.51 -24.84
N ALA A 188 -10.91 20.80 -25.15
CA ALA A 188 -10.06 21.23 -26.26
C ALA A 188 -8.59 20.82 -26.06
N GLN A 189 -8.08 20.90 -24.82
CA GLN A 189 -6.74 20.39 -24.51
C GLN A 189 -6.65 18.87 -24.66
N ALA A 190 -7.68 18.12 -24.27
CA ALA A 190 -7.70 16.67 -24.46
C ALA A 190 -7.58 16.29 -25.95
N TYR A 191 -8.34 16.97 -26.81
CA TYR A 191 -8.33 16.74 -28.27
C TYR A 191 -6.98 17.03 -28.93
N GLN A 192 -6.18 17.94 -28.37
CA GLN A 192 -4.83 18.25 -28.88
C GLN A 192 -3.80 17.15 -28.58
N LEU A 193 -4.13 16.21 -27.69
CA LEU A 193 -3.26 15.11 -27.28
C LEU A 193 -3.64 13.74 -27.90
N ASP A 194 -4.80 13.66 -28.58
CA ASP A 194 -5.27 12.48 -29.33
C ASP A 194 -4.69 12.48 -30.76
#